data_AF-A0AA37KBE3-F1
#
_entry.id   AF-A0AA37KBE3-F1
#
_cell.length_a   1.000
_cell.length_b   1.000
_cell.length_c   1.000
_cell.angle_alpha   90.00
_cell.angle_beta   90.00
_cell.angle_gamma   90.00
#
_symmetry.space_group_name_H-M   'P 1'
#
loop_
_entity.id
_entity.type
_entity.pdbx_description
1 polymer ?
#
loop_
_entity_poly.entity_id
_entity_poly.type
_entity_poly.pdbx_seq_one_letter_code
_entity_poly.pdbx_strand_id
1 'polypeptide(L)' 'MLGDNIHHSLDSRHWGLVPDDFIVGVVQWIWYSKDEEQNSIRWNRIGRVD' A
#
# COMPACT_ATOMS: atom_id res chain seq x y z
N MET A 1 -1.34 -9.25 -9.05
CA MET A 1 -1.45 -8.19 -8.02
C MET A 1 -2.91 -7.83 -7.81
N LEU A 2 -3.33 -7.64 -6.56
CA LEU A 2 -4.68 -7.19 -6.21
C LEU A 2 -4.53 -6.13 -5.11
N GLY A 3 -5.24 -5.02 -5.20
CA GLY A 3 -5.25 -4.00 -4.15
C GLY A 3 -6.40 -4.18 -3.16
N ASP A 4 -6.17 -3.85 -1.88
CA ASP A 4 -7.17 -3.95 -0.82
C ASP A 4 -8.40 -3.04 -1.06
N ASN A 5 -8.20 -1.87 -1.68
CA ASN A 5 -9.30 -0.98 -2.08
C ASN A 5 -9.88 -1.44 -3.43
N ILE A 6 -10.68 -2.50 -3.38
CA ILE A 6 -11.12 -3.25 -4.57
C ILE A 6 -11.83 -2.40 -5.63
N HIS A 7 -12.61 -1.41 -5.22
CA HIS A 7 -13.42 -0.57 -6.12
C HIS A 7 -12.62 0.52 -6.80
N HIS A 8 -11.46 0.88 -6.23
CA HIS A 8 -10.59 1.96 -6.69
C HIS A 8 -9.18 1.44 -7.03
N SER A 9 -9.04 0.16 -7.35
CA SER A 9 -7.76 -0.44 -7.70
C SER A 9 -7.71 -0.84 -9.18
N LEU A 10 -6.79 -0.23 -9.93
CA LEU A 10 -6.43 -0.64 -11.28
C LEU A 10 -5.29 -1.66 -11.21
N ASP A 11 -5.64 -2.90 -10.89
CA ASP A 11 -4.68 -3.99 -10.68
C ASP A 11 -4.78 -5.09 -11.77
N SER A 12 -4.17 -6.25 -11.52
CA SER A 12 -4.07 -7.35 -12.48
C SER A 12 -5.39 -7.85 -13.05
N ARG A 13 -6.53 -7.54 -12.41
CA ARG A 13 -7.87 -7.81 -12.99
C ARG A 13 -8.10 -7.06 -14.31
N HIS A 14 -7.39 -5.95 -14.52
CA HIS A 14 -7.53 -5.10 -15.70
C HIS A 14 -6.37 -5.27 -16.71
N TRP A 15 -5.15 -5.53 -16.24
CA TRP A 15 -3.94 -5.55 -17.09
C TRP A 15 -3.12 -6.85 -17.04
N GLY A 16 -3.59 -7.88 -16.34
CA GLY A 16 -2.96 -9.21 -16.34
C GLY A 16 -1.86 -9.40 -15.31
N LEU A 17 -1.07 -10.47 -15.48
CA LEU A 17 -0.04 -10.90 -14.52
C LEU A 17 1.19 -9.96 -14.53
N VAL A 18 1.87 -9.89 -13.37
CA VAL A 18 3.16 -9.19 -13.23
C VAL A 18 4.29 -10.20 -13.41
N PRO A 19 5.22 -9.99 -14.36
CA PRO A 19 6.47 -10.75 -14.43
C PRO A 19 7.33 -10.59 -13.17
N ASP A 20 8.01 -11.66 -12.78
CA ASP A 20 8.82 -11.70 -11.55
C ASP A 20 9.93 -10.63 -11.52
N ASP A 21 10.52 -10.30 -12.68
CA ASP A 21 11.58 -9.29 -12.80
C ASP A 21 11.13 -7.87 -12.35
N PHE A 22 9.82 -7.62 -12.28
CA PHE A 22 9.26 -6.36 -11.81
C PHE A 22 8.90 -6.35 -10.33
N ILE A 23 9.14 -7.44 -9.59
CA ILE A 23 8.92 -7.52 -8.15
C ILE A 23 10.16 -7.03 -7.41
N VAL A 24 10.05 -5.89 -6.73
CA VAL A 24 11.18 -5.26 -6.01
C VAL A 24 11.31 -5.77 -4.56
N GLY A 25 10.21 -6.17 -3.92
CA GLY A 25 10.23 -6.66 -2.53
C GLY A 25 8.87 -6.65 -1.84
N VAL A 26 8.88 -6.86 -0.52
CA VAL A 26 7.69 -6.91 0.33
C VAL A 26 7.69 -5.73 1.30
N VAL A 27 6.57 -5.02 1.38
CA VAL A 27 6.37 -3.93 2.35
C VAL A 27 6.15 -4.53 3.74
N GLN A 28 6.92 -4.08 4.73
CA GLN A 28 6.86 -4.63 6.10
C GLN A 28 6.50 -3.60 7.18
N TRP A 29 6.75 -2.31 6.96
CA TRP A 29 6.63 -1.28 8.00
C TRP A 29 6.11 0.05 7.44
N ILE A 30 5.30 0.74 8.24
CA ILE A 30 4.92 2.14 8.06
C ILE A 30 5.79 2.97 8.99
N TRP A 31 6.74 3.72 8.43
CA TRP A 31 7.66 4.56 9.20
C TRP A 31 7.15 6.00 9.38
N TYR A 32 6.19 6.44 8.56
CA TYR A 32 5.58 7.76 8.63
C TYR A 32 4.13 7.74 8.15
N SER A 33 3.26 8.47 8.84
CA SER A 33 1.87 8.67 8.44
C SER A 33 1.34 9.98 8.98
N LYS A 34 0.76 10.81 8.12
CA LYS A 34 0.19 12.11 8.46
C LYS A 34 -1.25 12.19 7.99
N ASP A 35 -2.08 12.83 8.80
CA ASP A 35 -3.38 13.32 8.41
C ASP A 35 -3.25 14.71 7.80
N GLU A 36 -3.61 14.85 6.53
CA GLU A 36 -3.48 16.13 5.82
C GLU A 36 -4.54 17.14 6.23
N GLU A 37 -5.76 16.70 6.51
CA GLU A 37 -6.87 17.58 6.93
C GLU A 37 -6.62 18.14 8.33
N GLN A 38 -6.14 17.29 9.23
CA GLN A 38 -5.90 17.65 10.63
C GLN A 38 -4.46 18.13 10.91
N ASN A 39 -3.58 18.07 9.91
CA ASN A 39 -2.15 18.38 10.05
C ASN A 39 -1.44 17.65 11.21
N SER A 40 -1.87 16.41 11.53
CA SER A 40 -1.39 15.65 12.68
C SER A 40 -0.72 14.32 12.26
N ILE A 41 0.19 13.79 13.08
CA ILE A 41 0.83 12.48 12.82
C ILE A 41 -0.09 11.36 13.31
N ARG A 42 -0.33 10.35 12.46
CA ARG A 42 -1.14 9.17 12.78
C ARG A 42 -0.30 8.10 13.47
N TRP A 43 0.05 8.35 14.73
CA TRP A 43 0.93 7.49 15.53
C TRP A 43 0.47 6.03 15.62
N ASN A 44 -0.85 5.80 15.63
CA ASN A 44 -1.45 4.46 15.67
C ASN A 44 -1.18 3.61 14.42
N ARG A 45 -0.70 4.21 13.32
CA ARG A 45 -0.34 3.49 12.09
C ARG A 45 1.14 3.17 11.98
N ILE A 46 1.99 3.76 12.82
CA ILE A 46 3.43 3.57 12.76
C ILE A 46 3.78 2.20 13.32
N GLY A 47 4.55 1.41 12.57
CA GLY A 47 4.97 0.08 12.98
C GLY A 47 4.86 -0.95 11.86
N ARG A 48 4.75 -2.22 12.24
CA ARG A 48 4.65 -3.34 11.29
C ARG A 48 3.31 -3.30 10.55
N VAL A 49 3.36 -3.61 9.26
CA VAL A 49 2.16 -3.88 8.45
C VAL A 49 1.77 -5.33 8.70
N ASP A 50 0.60 -5.52 9.30
CA ASP A 50 -0.03 -6.83 9.51
C ASP A 50 -0.97 -7.19 8.35
#